data_AF-A0A2C1E5T4-F1
#
_entry.id   AF-A0A2C1E5T4-F1
#
_cell.length_a   1.000
_cell.length_b   1.000
_cell.length_c   1.000
_cell.angle_alpha   90.00
_cell.angle_beta   90.00
_cell.angle_gamma   90.00
#
_symmetry.space_group_name_H-M   'P 1'
#
loop_
_entity.id
_entity.type
_entity.pdbx_description
1 polymer ?
#
loop_
_entity_poly.entity_id
_entity_poly.type
_entity_poly.pdbx_seq_one_letter_code
_entity_poly.pdbx_strand_id
1 'polypeptide(L)'
;MHQTHCTWQQLSFFFSSQNVQRYLARCYEKSSIQDAEKKSFENCYPFIYYLEHGKNYYELYKVAPFSIQPMLLFYGISQLFKACLLTIDPNYPESTTVLAHGVTTRKRKKQGYQFLEDEVKIQKNGLFSHAAEQLFHMKHLETEKFNMLELMGKIPELQHLFRYSQKGTTLYKIDSTNKNELSFSVNILDRLHMTKERFSRYIETACKHLSIQHVPEKNNELNLFFSAPIQSWNPMYSTPLYYEHLTDTYYLPLTTEPRNSKPVLPELLVHYLLLYNLSMISRYETDWWYDLLGSYGSEDYPFIYQFLNISAQKIPYYISAFLLTESNLFHGK
;
A
#
# COMPACT_ATOMS: atom_id res chain seq x y z
N MET A 1 12.38 13.26 5.30
CA MET A 1 13.74 12.79 4.95
C MET A 1 14.39 11.90 6.02
N HIS A 2 14.29 12.22 7.32
CA HIS A 2 14.92 11.39 8.38
C HIS A 2 14.39 9.95 8.50
N GLN A 3 13.08 9.73 8.34
CA GLN A 3 12.50 8.38 8.49
C GLN A 3 12.89 7.41 7.37
N THR A 4 12.88 7.83 6.10
CA THR A 4 13.30 6.97 4.97
C THR A 4 14.76 6.54 5.05
N HIS A 5 15.63 7.42 5.57
CA HIS A 5 17.03 7.08 5.83
C HIS A 5 17.13 5.97 6.89
N CYS A 6 16.35 6.07 7.97
CA CYS A 6 16.24 5.03 8.98
C CYS A 6 15.71 3.70 8.39
N THR A 7 14.73 3.74 7.50
CA THR A 7 14.18 2.54 6.84
C THR A 7 15.23 1.78 6.02
N TRP A 8 15.97 2.47 5.15
CA TRP A 8 17.02 1.80 4.36
C TRP A 8 18.20 1.33 5.20
N GLN A 9 18.47 1.99 6.34
CA GLN A 9 19.43 1.51 7.33
C GLN A 9 18.94 0.21 7.98
N GLN A 10 17.67 0.11 8.37
CA GLN A 10 17.12 -1.14 8.91
C GLN A 10 17.18 -2.28 7.89
N LEU A 11 16.86 -1.98 6.62
CA LEU A 11 16.97 -2.93 5.53
C LEU A 11 18.42 -3.31 5.19
N SER A 12 19.44 -2.64 5.75
CA SER A 12 20.82 -2.95 5.43
C SER A 12 21.24 -4.35 5.87
N PHE A 13 20.53 -4.93 6.83
CA PHE A 13 20.67 -6.33 7.24
C PHE A 13 20.58 -7.30 6.05
N PHE A 14 19.74 -6.97 5.07
CA PHE A 14 19.45 -7.77 3.88
C PHE A 14 20.44 -7.55 2.73
N PHE A 15 21.51 -6.78 2.92
CA PHE A 15 22.61 -6.68 1.94
C PHE A 15 23.82 -7.56 2.31
N SER A 16 23.60 -8.58 3.17
CA SER A 16 24.57 -9.62 3.51
C SER A 16 24.05 -10.97 3.05
N SER A 17 24.81 -11.65 2.18
CA SER A 17 24.44 -12.98 1.66
C SER A 17 24.25 -14.01 2.77
N GLN A 18 25.08 -13.97 3.82
CA GLN A 18 24.95 -14.86 4.98
C GLN A 18 23.64 -14.62 5.75
N ASN A 19 23.26 -13.36 5.93
CA ASN A 19 22.02 -12.99 6.62
C ASN A 19 20.80 -13.37 5.79
N VAL A 20 20.82 -13.04 4.50
CA VAL A 20 19.72 -13.31 3.56
C VAL A 20 19.49 -14.80 3.39
N GLN A 21 20.55 -15.60 3.23
CA GLN A 21 20.39 -17.06 3.12
C GLN A 21 19.72 -17.63 4.37
N ARG A 22 20.17 -17.26 5.57
CA ARG A 22 19.55 -17.69 6.83
C ARG A 22 18.10 -17.22 6.95
N TYR A 23 17.82 -15.99 6.52
CA TYR A 23 16.47 -15.43 6.53
C TYR A 23 15.53 -16.21 5.59
N LEU A 24 15.91 -16.38 4.32
CA LEU A 24 15.11 -17.10 3.33
C LEU A 24 14.91 -18.57 3.72
N ALA A 25 15.95 -19.24 4.24
CA ALA A 25 15.84 -20.61 4.75
C ALA A 25 14.74 -20.72 5.81
N ARG A 26 14.72 -19.81 6.79
CA ARG A 26 13.68 -19.77 7.83
C ARG A 26 12.29 -19.52 7.25
N CYS A 27 12.16 -18.61 6.28
CA CYS A 27 10.88 -18.35 5.62
C CYS A 27 10.34 -19.60 4.92
N TYR A 28 11.21 -20.32 4.21
CA TYR A 28 10.87 -21.54 3.48
C TYR A 28 10.56 -22.71 4.42
N GLU A 29 11.33 -22.88 5.50
CA GLU A 29 11.09 -23.88 6.55
C GLU A 29 9.73 -23.66 7.23
N LYS A 30 9.42 -22.41 7.63
CA LYS A 30 8.13 -22.03 8.24
C LYS A 30 6.95 -22.34 7.32
N SER A 31 7.16 -22.25 6.01
CA SER A 31 6.16 -22.53 4.98
C SER A 31 6.16 -24.00 4.53
N SER A 32 6.89 -24.88 5.22
CA SER A 32 7.04 -26.32 4.89
C SER A 32 7.54 -26.59 3.46
N ILE A 33 8.37 -25.70 2.91
CA ILE A 33 8.92 -25.85 1.57
C ILE A 33 10.08 -26.85 1.57
N GLN A 34 10.03 -27.82 0.65
CA GLN A 34 11.10 -28.79 0.46
C GLN A 34 12.40 -28.13 0.00
N ASP A 35 13.53 -28.69 0.44
CA ASP A 35 14.88 -28.22 0.13
C ASP A 35 15.12 -26.74 0.47
N ALA A 36 14.53 -26.27 1.59
CA ALA A 36 14.60 -24.88 2.05
C ALA A 36 16.03 -24.30 2.04
N GLU A 37 17.02 -25.06 2.51
CA GLU A 37 18.43 -24.62 2.52
C GLU A 37 18.96 -24.40 1.10
N LYS A 38 18.76 -25.36 0.18
CA LYS A 38 19.18 -25.25 -1.21
C LYS A 38 18.49 -24.07 -1.91
N LYS A 39 17.17 -23.95 -1.75
CA LYS A 39 16.38 -22.85 -2.33
C LYS A 39 16.77 -21.49 -1.77
N SER A 40 17.17 -21.43 -0.50
CA SER A 40 17.68 -20.19 0.11
C SER A 40 19.02 -19.76 -0.49
N PHE A 41 19.88 -20.72 -0.81
CA PHE A 41 21.16 -20.45 -1.47
C PHE A 41 20.94 -19.93 -2.90
N GLU A 42 20.07 -20.60 -3.66
CA GLU A 42 19.71 -20.21 -5.03
C GLU A 42 19.08 -18.82 -5.11
N ASN A 43 18.20 -18.48 -4.17
CA ASN A 43 17.47 -17.21 -4.16
C ASN A 43 18.13 -16.07 -3.39
N CYS A 44 19.26 -16.32 -2.71
CA CYS A 44 19.94 -15.33 -1.89
C CYS A 44 20.32 -14.07 -2.69
N TYR A 45 21.05 -14.24 -3.79
CA TYR A 45 21.46 -13.11 -4.63
C TYR A 45 20.29 -12.45 -5.39
N PRO A 46 19.36 -13.20 -6.02
CA PRO A 46 18.15 -12.61 -6.59
C PRO A 46 17.40 -11.70 -5.62
N PHE A 47 17.20 -12.13 -4.37
CA PHE A 47 16.56 -11.32 -3.34
C PHE A 47 17.35 -10.03 -3.04
N ILE A 48 18.67 -10.14 -2.83
CA ILE A 48 19.55 -8.98 -2.58
C ILE A 48 19.46 -7.99 -3.74
N TYR A 49 19.55 -8.47 -4.98
CA TYR A 49 19.53 -7.64 -6.17
C TYR A 49 18.18 -6.92 -6.34
N TYR A 50 17.06 -7.60 -6.11
CA TYR A 50 15.75 -6.92 -6.14
C TYR A 50 15.65 -5.81 -5.09
N LEU A 51 16.12 -6.06 -3.87
CA LEU A 51 16.11 -5.06 -2.81
C LEU A 51 17.05 -3.88 -3.13
N GLU A 52 18.24 -4.17 -3.66
CA GLU A 52 19.23 -3.16 -4.04
C GLU A 52 18.76 -2.31 -5.22
N HIS A 53 18.21 -2.94 -6.26
CA HIS A 53 17.60 -2.22 -7.38
C HIS A 53 16.43 -1.34 -6.90
N GLY A 54 15.56 -1.88 -6.04
CA GLY A 54 14.49 -1.11 -5.40
C GLY A 54 15.07 0.12 -4.70
N LYS A 55 16.01 -0.06 -3.78
CA LYS A 55 16.69 1.03 -3.07
C LYS A 55 17.27 2.08 -4.02
N ASN A 56 17.98 1.66 -5.06
CA ASN A 56 18.61 2.58 -6.02
C ASN A 56 17.57 3.45 -6.75
N TYR A 57 16.40 2.90 -7.12
CA TYR A 57 15.32 3.69 -7.69
C TYR A 57 14.79 4.77 -6.73
N TYR A 58 14.60 4.42 -5.45
CA TYR A 58 14.11 5.36 -4.43
C TYR A 58 15.16 6.38 -4.01
N GLU A 59 16.45 6.03 -4.01
CA GLU A 59 17.54 6.98 -3.79
C GLU A 59 17.67 7.96 -4.96
N LEU A 60 17.60 7.47 -6.20
CA LEU A 60 17.65 8.31 -7.40
C LEU A 60 16.44 9.24 -7.48
N TYR A 61 15.24 8.79 -7.07
CA TYR A 61 14.03 9.62 -7.02
C TYR A 61 14.27 10.95 -6.28
N LYS A 62 15.06 10.95 -5.20
CA LYS A 62 15.30 12.14 -4.36
C LYS A 62 15.99 13.28 -5.10
N VAL A 63 16.78 12.97 -6.13
CA VAL A 63 17.55 13.95 -6.91
C VAL A 63 17.07 14.07 -8.35
N ALA A 64 16.15 13.19 -8.76
CA ALA A 64 15.63 13.16 -10.11
C ALA A 64 14.65 14.32 -10.38
N PRO A 65 14.65 14.88 -11.60
CA PRO A 65 13.61 15.81 -12.03
C PRO A 65 12.21 15.19 -11.88
N PHE A 66 11.23 16.02 -11.51
CA PHE A 66 9.85 15.58 -11.31
C PHE A 66 9.27 14.82 -12.50
N SER A 67 9.68 15.18 -13.73
CA SER A 67 9.19 14.56 -14.97
C SER A 67 9.47 13.06 -15.08
N ILE A 68 10.50 12.53 -14.40
CA ILE A 68 10.85 11.10 -14.44
C ILE A 68 10.58 10.36 -13.11
N GLN A 69 10.21 11.09 -12.06
CA GLN A 69 9.97 10.53 -10.74
C GLN A 69 8.92 9.39 -10.71
N PRO A 70 7.77 9.47 -11.42
CA PRO A 70 6.80 8.37 -11.45
C PRO A 70 7.39 7.06 -11.93
N MET A 71 8.24 7.11 -12.96
CA MET A 71 8.90 5.94 -13.53
C MET A 71 9.82 5.27 -12.51
N LEU A 72 10.61 6.06 -11.79
CA LEU A 72 11.53 5.57 -10.77
C LEU A 72 10.78 4.89 -9.64
N LEU A 73 9.73 5.53 -9.10
CA LEU A 73 8.94 4.94 -8.02
C LEU A 73 8.20 3.67 -8.46
N PHE A 74 7.64 3.64 -9.67
CA PHE A 74 6.95 2.47 -10.19
C PHE A 74 7.88 1.26 -10.38
N TYR A 75 9.05 1.45 -10.97
CA TYR A 75 10.02 0.36 -11.07
C TYR A 75 10.61 0.01 -9.71
N GLY A 76 10.80 0.98 -8.82
CA GLY A 76 11.19 0.76 -7.44
C GLY A 76 10.25 -0.19 -6.71
N ILE A 77 8.95 0.14 -6.61
CA ILE A 77 7.96 -0.75 -5.95
C ILE A 77 7.88 -2.11 -6.64
N SER A 78 8.01 -2.16 -7.97
CA SER A 78 8.01 -3.43 -8.71
C SER A 78 9.15 -4.35 -8.28
N GLN A 79 10.37 -3.82 -8.06
CA GLN A 79 11.48 -4.64 -7.56
C GLN A 79 11.29 -5.04 -6.10
N LEU A 80 10.75 -4.15 -5.26
CA LEU A 80 10.47 -4.48 -3.85
C LEU A 80 9.40 -5.57 -3.71
N PHE A 81 8.38 -5.59 -4.59
CA PHE A 81 7.41 -6.69 -4.63
C PHE A 81 8.08 -8.02 -4.97
N LYS A 82 9.01 -8.05 -5.92
CA LYS A 82 9.75 -9.27 -6.27
C LYS A 82 10.60 -9.79 -5.11
N ALA A 83 11.25 -8.89 -4.38
CA ALA A 83 11.97 -9.26 -3.15
C ALA A 83 11.03 -9.89 -2.12
N CYS A 84 9.85 -9.28 -1.89
CA CYS A 84 8.86 -9.83 -0.95
C CYS A 84 8.29 -11.18 -1.42
N LEU A 85 8.05 -11.34 -2.72
CA LEU A 85 7.54 -12.59 -3.28
C LEU A 85 8.52 -13.74 -3.07
N LEU A 86 9.83 -13.49 -3.25
CA LEU A 86 10.86 -14.50 -2.97
C LEU A 86 10.89 -14.93 -1.50
N THR A 87 10.33 -14.19 -0.54
CA THR A 87 10.28 -14.68 0.85
C THR A 87 9.17 -15.70 1.08
N ILE A 88 8.19 -15.78 0.17
CA ILE A 88 7.02 -16.66 0.29
C ILE A 88 7.12 -17.80 -0.73
N ASP A 89 7.55 -17.50 -1.94
CA ASP A 89 7.67 -18.46 -3.04
C ASP A 89 9.11 -18.45 -3.62
N PRO A 90 9.93 -19.46 -3.30
CA PRO A 90 11.28 -19.61 -3.87
C PRO A 90 11.29 -19.94 -5.36
N ASN A 91 10.16 -20.31 -5.95
CA ASN A 91 10.08 -20.59 -7.38
C ASN A 91 9.74 -19.33 -8.19
N TYR A 92 9.53 -18.19 -7.53
CA TYR A 92 9.24 -16.93 -8.23
C TYR A 92 10.44 -16.45 -9.07
N PRO A 93 10.25 -16.09 -10.35
CA PRO A 93 9.01 -16.20 -11.13
C PRO A 93 8.81 -17.60 -11.72
N GLU A 94 7.67 -18.24 -11.43
CA GLU A 94 7.36 -19.58 -11.95
C GLU A 94 7.15 -19.59 -13.48
N SER A 95 6.69 -18.48 -14.06
CA SER A 95 6.51 -18.34 -15.50
C SER A 95 6.70 -16.90 -15.99
N THR A 96 6.84 -16.71 -17.30
CA THR A 96 6.92 -15.37 -17.90
C THR A 96 5.62 -14.57 -17.76
N THR A 97 4.49 -15.22 -17.46
CA THR A 97 3.20 -14.55 -17.31
C THR A 97 3.15 -13.62 -16.09
N VAL A 98 3.93 -13.90 -15.04
CA VAL A 98 4.04 -13.05 -13.84
C VAL A 98 5.02 -11.90 -14.00
N LEU A 99 5.76 -11.83 -15.12
CA LEU A 99 6.72 -10.74 -15.41
C LEU A 99 6.04 -9.48 -15.97
N ALA A 100 4.82 -9.60 -16.50
CA ALA A 100 4.02 -8.44 -16.92
C ALA A 100 3.60 -7.60 -15.70
N HIS A 101 3.16 -6.36 -15.92
CA HIS A 101 2.78 -5.47 -14.80
C HIS A 101 1.54 -5.94 -14.01
N GLY A 102 0.65 -6.72 -14.64
CA GLY A 102 -0.60 -7.17 -14.01
C GLY A 102 -1.75 -6.16 -14.07
N VAL A 103 -1.55 -5.04 -14.74
CA VAL A 103 -2.48 -3.92 -14.84
C VAL A 103 -2.36 -3.22 -16.18
N THR A 104 -3.42 -2.53 -16.59
CA THR A 104 -3.45 -1.74 -17.84
C THR A 104 -4.25 -0.48 -17.67
N THR A 105 -3.89 0.57 -18.40
CA THR A 105 -4.70 1.77 -18.58
C THR A 105 -5.13 1.89 -20.05
N ARG A 106 -6.01 2.83 -20.37
CA ARG A 106 -6.39 3.09 -21.76
C ARG A 106 -5.16 3.55 -22.55
N LYS A 107 -4.88 2.89 -23.68
CA LYS A 107 -3.71 3.14 -24.54
C LYS A 107 -3.71 4.52 -25.21
N ARG A 108 -4.88 5.09 -25.48
CA ARG A 108 -5.05 6.43 -26.06
C ARG A 108 -5.90 7.24 -25.10
N LYS A 109 -5.38 8.36 -24.62
CA LYS A 109 -6.14 9.29 -23.80
C LYS A 109 -7.09 10.12 -24.67
N LYS A 110 -8.22 10.50 -24.09
CA LYS A 110 -9.22 11.35 -24.75
C LYS A 110 -8.76 12.81 -24.72
N GLN A 111 -9.31 13.64 -25.61
CA GLN A 111 -9.18 15.08 -25.49
C GLN A 111 -9.75 15.55 -24.14
N GLY A 112 -9.08 16.52 -23.50
CA GLY A 112 -9.45 16.96 -22.15
C GLY A 112 -9.11 15.94 -21.05
N TYR A 113 -8.08 15.13 -21.26
CA TYR A 113 -7.63 14.15 -20.27
C TYR A 113 -7.35 14.79 -18.91
N GLN A 114 -7.85 14.15 -17.85
CA GLN A 114 -7.55 14.46 -16.46
C GLN A 114 -7.13 13.17 -15.76
N PHE A 115 -6.06 13.25 -14.98
CA PHE A 115 -5.53 12.07 -14.29
C PHE A 115 -6.51 11.55 -13.25
N LEU A 116 -7.09 12.44 -12.44
CA LEU A 116 -8.01 12.09 -11.36
C LEU A 116 -9.28 11.36 -11.86
N GLU A 117 -9.69 11.61 -13.10
CA GLU A 117 -10.84 10.94 -13.74
C GLU A 117 -10.48 9.62 -14.43
N ASP A 118 -9.19 9.31 -14.56
CA ASP A 118 -8.73 8.11 -15.27
C ASP A 118 -8.96 6.82 -14.48
N GLU A 119 -8.79 5.69 -15.17
CA GLU A 119 -9.00 4.36 -14.61
C GLU A 119 -7.81 3.43 -14.90
N VAL A 120 -7.51 2.58 -13.94
CA VAL A 120 -6.64 1.41 -14.11
C VAL A 120 -7.46 0.14 -14.00
N LYS A 121 -7.18 -0.81 -14.89
CA LYS A 121 -7.82 -2.13 -14.94
C LYS A 121 -6.83 -3.21 -14.50
N ILE A 122 -7.26 -4.07 -13.59
CA ILE A 122 -6.49 -5.24 -13.17
C ILE A 122 -6.59 -6.34 -14.24
N GLN A 123 -5.44 -6.95 -14.55
CA GLN A 123 -5.33 -8.08 -15.47
C GLN A 123 -5.32 -9.40 -14.71
N LYS A 124 -5.62 -10.50 -15.40
CA LYS A 124 -5.59 -11.84 -14.78
C LYS A 124 -4.18 -12.22 -14.32
N ASN A 125 -3.17 -11.96 -15.16
CA ASN A 125 -1.79 -12.35 -14.93
C ASN A 125 -0.88 -11.12 -14.83
N GLY A 126 0.22 -11.28 -14.10
CA GLY A 126 1.28 -10.28 -13.95
C GLY A 126 1.62 -10.03 -12.49
N LEU A 127 2.64 -9.20 -12.26
CA LEU A 127 3.20 -8.90 -10.96
C LEU A 127 2.14 -8.40 -9.97
N PHE A 128 1.25 -7.49 -10.38
CA PHE A 128 0.19 -7.00 -9.49
C PHE A 128 -0.70 -8.14 -8.99
N SER A 129 -1.26 -8.93 -9.89
CA SER A 129 -2.23 -9.98 -9.54
C SER A 129 -1.58 -11.09 -8.72
N HIS A 130 -0.34 -11.43 -9.06
CA HIS A 130 0.45 -12.41 -8.30
C HIS A 130 0.83 -11.87 -6.90
N ALA A 131 1.24 -10.61 -6.78
CA ALA A 131 1.51 -9.98 -5.50
C ALA A 131 0.25 -9.86 -4.63
N ALA A 132 -0.89 -9.50 -5.22
CA ALA A 132 -2.17 -9.44 -4.51
C ALA A 132 -2.57 -10.81 -3.93
N GLU A 133 -2.36 -11.88 -4.70
CA GLU A 133 -2.65 -13.24 -4.25
C GLU A 133 -1.66 -13.73 -3.17
N GLN A 134 -0.35 -13.59 -3.41
CA GLN A 134 0.67 -14.17 -2.53
C GLN A 134 0.89 -13.36 -1.25
N LEU A 135 0.89 -12.02 -1.34
CA LEU A 135 1.18 -11.17 -0.18
C LEU A 135 -0.07 -10.84 0.63
N PHE A 136 -1.26 -10.83 0.02
CA PHE A 136 -2.50 -10.35 0.65
C PHE A 136 -3.68 -11.34 0.56
N HIS A 137 -3.46 -12.53 -0.02
CA HIS A 137 -4.51 -13.55 -0.19
C HIS A 137 -5.74 -13.08 -0.98
N MET A 138 -5.56 -12.06 -1.84
CA MET A 138 -6.64 -11.53 -2.67
C MET A 138 -6.64 -12.20 -4.04
N LYS A 139 -7.66 -13.04 -4.28
CA LYS A 139 -7.91 -13.70 -5.58
C LYS A 139 -9.07 -13.04 -6.30
N HIS A 140 -9.23 -13.36 -7.59
CA HIS A 140 -10.39 -12.94 -8.39
C HIS A 140 -10.55 -11.42 -8.54
N LEU A 141 -9.43 -10.70 -8.67
CA LEU A 141 -9.42 -9.25 -8.94
C LEU A 141 -9.44 -8.93 -10.44
N GLU A 142 -9.43 -9.94 -11.32
CA GLU A 142 -9.41 -9.71 -12.75
C GLU A 142 -10.59 -8.86 -13.21
N THR A 143 -10.32 -7.97 -14.16
CA THR A 143 -11.30 -7.08 -14.79
C THR A 143 -11.82 -5.92 -13.95
N GLU A 144 -11.54 -5.90 -12.65
CA GLU A 144 -11.83 -4.77 -11.78
C GLU A 144 -11.18 -3.48 -12.28
N LYS A 145 -11.92 -2.37 -12.16
CA LYS A 145 -11.49 -1.04 -12.56
C LYS A 145 -11.53 -0.08 -11.38
N PHE A 146 -10.42 0.62 -11.19
CA PHE A 146 -10.28 1.60 -10.13
C PHE A 146 -10.06 2.99 -10.73
N ASN A 147 -10.85 3.95 -10.28
CA ASN A 147 -10.66 5.36 -10.64
C ASN A 147 -9.51 5.96 -9.80
N MET A 148 -8.73 6.86 -10.40
CA MET A 148 -7.54 7.43 -9.74
C MET A 148 -7.89 8.30 -8.52
N LEU A 149 -8.93 9.13 -8.60
CA LEU A 149 -9.39 9.93 -7.46
C LEU A 149 -9.87 9.03 -6.31
N GLU A 150 -10.64 7.97 -6.60
CA GLU A 150 -11.06 6.98 -5.58
C GLU A 150 -9.85 6.33 -4.90
N LEU A 151 -8.81 5.97 -5.66
CA LEU A 151 -7.58 5.40 -5.12
C LEU A 151 -6.79 6.42 -4.28
N MET A 152 -6.66 7.66 -4.74
CA MET A 152 -6.02 8.73 -3.96
C MET A 152 -6.78 9.03 -2.67
N GLY A 153 -8.11 8.87 -2.69
CA GLY A 153 -8.96 8.99 -1.50
C GLY A 153 -8.69 7.93 -0.43
N LYS A 154 -7.90 6.90 -0.74
CA LYS A 154 -7.47 5.87 0.22
C LYS A 154 -6.12 6.19 0.87
N ILE A 155 -5.44 7.25 0.46
CA ILE A 155 -4.16 7.67 1.04
C ILE A 155 -4.45 8.70 2.14
N PRO A 156 -4.19 8.37 3.43
CA PRO A 156 -4.44 9.28 4.56
C PRO A 156 -3.79 10.65 4.42
N GLU A 157 -2.54 10.67 3.98
CA GLU A 157 -1.74 11.88 3.81
C GLU A 157 -2.27 12.80 2.70
N LEU A 158 -3.24 12.38 1.88
CA LEU A 158 -3.88 13.24 0.87
C LEU A 158 -5.20 13.88 1.36
N GLN A 159 -5.69 13.54 2.56
CA GLN A 159 -7.02 13.98 3.01
C GLN A 159 -7.17 15.51 3.12
N HIS A 160 -6.08 16.26 3.35
CA HIS A 160 -6.16 17.72 3.33
C HIS A 160 -6.39 18.28 1.92
N LEU A 161 -5.81 17.68 0.87
CA LEU A 161 -6.08 18.09 -0.50
C LEU A 161 -7.53 17.87 -0.88
N PHE A 162 -8.10 16.72 -0.50
CA PHE A 162 -9.53 16.46 -0.69
C PHE A 162 -10.42 17.53 -0.05
N ARG A 163 -10.06 18.02 1.14
CA ARG A 163 -10.77 19.12 1.81
C ARG A 163 -10.59 20.45 1.08
N TYR A 164 -9.36 20.81 0.70
CA TYR A 164 -9.07 22.07 0.01
C TYR A 164 -9.71 22.14 -1.37
N SER A 165 -9.77 21.02 -2.09
CA SER A 165 -10.41 20.91 -3.40
C SER A 165 -11.92 20.67 -3.31
N GLN A 166 -12.54 20.80 -2.12
CA GLN A 166 -13.98 20.63 -1.89
C GLN A 166 -14.54 19.28 -2.37
N LYS A 167 -13.70 18.24 -2.47
CA LYS A 167 -14.09 16.87 -2.90
C LYS A 167 -14.65 16.02 -1.75
N GLY A 168 -14.82 16.62 -0.57
CA GLY A 168 -15.29 15.95 0.64
C GLY A 168 -14.20 15.14 1.35
N THR A 169 -14.48 14.62 2.54
CA THR A 169 -13.54 13.77 3.28
C THR A 169 -13.85 12.30 2.99
N THR A 170 -12.88 11.55 2.46
CA THR A 170 -13.03 10.13 2.08
C THR A 170 -12.62 9.18 3.19
N LEU A 171 -11.82 9.65 4.16
CA LEU A 171 -11.36 8.85 5.30
C LEU A 171 -11.70 9.52 6.64
N TYR A 172 -12.13 8.71 7.60
CA TYR A 172 -12.34 9.10 8.99
C TYR A 172 -11.07 8.80 9.79
N LYS A 173 -10.51 9.80 10.46
CA LYS A 173 -9.39 9.62 11.38
C LYS A 173 -9.86 8.90 12.64
N ILE A 174 -9.29 7.73 12.94
CA ILE A 174 -9.65 6.97 14.14
C ILE A 174 -8.85 7.52 15.31
N ASP A 175 -9.54 7.79 16.42
CA ASP A 175 -8.89 8.26 17.64
C ASP A 175 -8.43 7.07 18.47
N SER A 176 -7.15 7.05 18.87
CA SER A 176 -6.60 6.08 19.80
C SER A 176 -6.27 6.77 21.12
N THR A 177 -6.93 6.35 22.21
CA THR A 177 -6.66 6.89 23.56
C THR A 177 -5.35 6.35 24.12
N ASN A 178 -4.99 5.13 23.72
CA ASN A 178 -3.74 4.45 24.02
C ASN A 178 -3.50 3.33 22.98
N LYS A 179 -2.47 2.51 23.18
CA LYS A 179 -2.05 1.45 22.24
C LYS A 179 -2.95 0.19 22.24
N ASN A 180 -3.99 0.17 23.06
CA ASN A 180 -4.91 -0.95 23.26
C ASN A 180 -6.39 -0.61 23.03
N GLU A 181 -6.71 0.65 22.68
CA GLU A 181 -8.08 1.14 22.60
C GLU A 181 -8.27 2.16 21.48
N LEU A 182 -9.40 2.01 20.78
CA LEU A 182 -9.86 2.90 19.72
C LEU A 182 -11.17 3.55 20.13
N SER A 183 -11.41 4.75 19.63
CA SER A 183 -12.67 5.45 19.78
C SER A 183 -13.13 6.05 18.46
N PHE A 184 -14.45 6.03 18.28
CA PHE A 184 -15.13 6.59 17.11
C PHE A 184 -16.21 7.56 17.58
N SER A 185 -16.19 8.77 17.05
CA SER A 185 -17.25 9.74 17.31
C SER A 185 -18.57 9.23 16.78
N VAL A 186 -19.64 9.38 17.56
CA VAL A 186 -21.00 9.01 17.13
C VAL A 186 -21.44 9.75 15.86
N ASN A 187 -20.84 10.88 15.54
CA ASN A 187 -21.10 11.64 14.31
C ASN A 187 -20.76 10.84 13.03
N ILE A 188 -19.90 9.81 13.13
CA ILE A 188 -19.59 8.93 11.99
C ILE A 188 -20.80 8.07 11.59
N LEU A 189 -21.70 7.79 12.53
CA LEU A 189 -22.86 6.93 12.34
C LEU A 189 -23.83 7.51 11.31
N ASP A 190 -24.06 8.83 11.39
CA ASP A 190 -24.91 9.55 10.44
C ASP A 190 -24.30 9.55 9.04
N ARG A 191 -22.98 9.71 8.94
CA ARG A 191 -22.25 9.69 7.66
C ARG A 191 -22.29 8.33 6.99
N LEU A 192 -22.28 7.25 7.77
CA LEU A 192 -22.33 5.87 7.28
C LEU A 192 -23.76 5.31 7.19
N HIS A 193 -24.76 6.08 7.66
CA HIS A 193 -26.15 5.65 7.79
C HIS A 193 -26.29 4.32 8.56
N MET A 194 -25.64 4.24 9.74
CA MET A 194 -25.64 3.06 10.60
C MET A 194 -26.12 3.39 12.02
N THR A 195 -26.78 2.44 12.69
CA THR A 195 -26.98 2.51 14.14
C THR A 195 -25.68 2.16 14.88
N LYS A 196 -25.60 2.44 16.19
CA LYS A 196 -24.45 2.06 17.03
C LYS A 196 -24.14 0.56 16.92
N GLU A 197 -25.16 -0.29 17.05
CA GLU A 197 -25.04 -1.75 17.01
C GLU A 197 -24.61 -2.25 15.64
N ARG A 198 -25.16 -1.66 14.57
CA ARG A 198 -24.77 -1.99 13.19
C ARG A 198 -23.31 -1.59 12.94
N PHE A 199 -22.90 -0.41 13.39
CA PHE A 199 -21.52 0.06 13.24
C PHE A 199 -20.53 -0.80 14.02
N SER A 200 -20.81 -1.12 15.28
CA SER A 200 -19.96 -2.02 16.07
C SER A 200 -19.75 -3.36 15.39
N ARG A 201 -20.85 -4.01 14.95
CA ARG A 201 -20.78 -5.27 14.21
C ARG A 201 -20.02 -5.13 12.89
N TYR A 202 -20.20 -4.01 12.17
CA TYR A 202 -19.48 -3.73 10.94
C TYR A 202 -17.97 -3.67 11.19
N ILE A 203 -17.52 -2.91 12.20
CA ILE A 203 -16.09 -2.79 12.54
C ILE A 203 -15.50 -4.15 12.95
N GLU A 204 -16.16 -4.87 13.87
CA GLU A 204 -15.69 -6.19 14.33
C GLU A 204 -15.60 -7.21 13.18
N THR A 205 -16.57 -7.18 12.26
CA THR A 205 -16.60 -8.11 11.13
C THR A 205 -15.55 -7.74 10.08
N ALA A 206 -15.50 -6.47 9.68
CA ALA A 206 -14.60 -6.00 8.64
C ALA A 206 -13.12 -6.02 9.09
N CYS A 207 -12.88 -5.84 10.39
CA CYS A 207 -11.55 -5.78 10.99
C CYS A 207 -11.24 -7.00 11.87
N LYS A 208 -11.87 -8.15 11.63
CA LYS A 208 -11.74 -9.36 12.47
C LYS A 208 -10.28 -9.79 12.70
N HIS A 209 -9.45 -9.70 11.65
CA HIS A 209 -8.03 -10.06 11.69
C HIS A 209 -7.18 -9.11 12.56
N LEU A 210 -7.71 -7.94 12.92
CA LEU A 210 -7.08 -6.97 13.81
C LEU A 210 -7.52 -7.12 15.28
N SER A 211 -8.37 -8.10 15.56
CA SER A 211 -8.89 -8.38 16.92
C SER A 211 -9.55 -7.16 17.58
N ILE A 212 -10.25 -6.33 16.78
CA ILE A 212 -11.04 -5.22 17.29
C ILE A 212 -12.33 -5.77 17.91
N GLN A 213 -12.64 -5.36 19.14
CA GLN A 213 -13.88 -5.76 19.85
C GLN A 213 -14.56 -4.54 20.47
N HIS A 214 -15.87 -4.44 20.32
CA HIS A 214 -16.66 -3.36 20.91
C HIS A 214 -16.69 -3.48 22.44
N VAL A 215 -16.61 -2.34 23.14
CA VAL A 215 -16.63 -2.27 24.61
C VAL A 215 -17.82 -1.40 25.04
N PRO A 216 -19.05 -1.97 25.08
CA PRO A 216 -20.28 -1.20 25.29
C PRO A 216 -20.30 -0.36 26.58
N GLU A 217 -19.73 -0.90 27.65
CA GLU A 217 -19.68 -0.29 28.98
C GLU A 217 -18.84 0.99 29.05
N LYS A 218 -17.95 1.24 28.07
CA LYS A 218 -17.15 2.46 27.98
C LYS A 218 -17.78 3.54 27.10
N ASN A 219 -18.81 3.21 26.33
CA ASN A 219 -19.47 4.16 25.44
C ASN A 219 -20.02 5.35 26.21
N ASN A 220 -20.00 6.51 25.57
CA ASN A 220 -20.67 7.70 26.07
C ASN A 220 -21.51 8.35 24.95
N GLU A 221 -22.08 9.52 25.23
CA GLU A 221 -22.91 10.24 24.25
C GLU A 221 -22.14 10.63 22.99
N LEU A 222 -20.83 10.87 23.10
CA LEU A 222 -19.99 11.40 22.03
C LEU A 222 -19.20 10.32 21.28
N ASN A 223 -18.87 9.20 21.94
CA ASN A 223 -17.93 8.21 21.41
C ASN A 223 -18.35 6.75 21.69
N LEU A 224 -18.04 5.88 20.72
CA LEU A 224 -18.03 4.43 20.85
C LEU A 224 -16.59 3.93 21.06
N PHE A 225 -16.39 2.96 21.95
CA PHE A 225 -15.06 2.45 22.30
C PHE A 225 -14.86 0.99 21.90
N PHE A 226 -13.65 0.67 21.47
CA PHE A 226 -13.25 -0.67 21.06
C PHE A 226 -11.88 -1.02 21.65
N SER A 227 -11.72 -2.26 22.12
CA SER A 227 -10.41 -2.81 22.46
C SER A 227 -9.74 -3.33 21.19
N ALA A 228 -8.42 -3.13 21.09
CA ALA A 228 -7.64 -3.53 19.92
C ALA A 228 -6.15 -3.54 20.27
N PRO A 229 -5.37 -4.59 19.94
CA PRO A 229 -3.93 -4.61 20.20
C PRO A 229 -3.14 -3.81 19.15
N ILE A 230 -3.33 -2.48 19.11
CA ILE A 230 -2.82 -1.60 18.02
C ILE A 230 -1.30 -1.74 17.86
N GLN A 231 -0.55 -1.90 18.96
CA GLN A 231 0.91 -2.04 18.92
C GLN A 231 1.39 -3.29 18.16
N SER A 232 0.57 -4.34 18.06
CA SER A 232 0.92 -5.57 17.32
C SER A 232 0.48 -5.55 15.86
N TRP A 233 -0.20 -4.50 15.42
CA TRP A 233 -0.67 -4.41 14.04
C TRP A 233 0.50 -4.15 13.09
N ASN A 234 0.47 -4.84 11.94
CA ASN A 234 1.31 -4.48 10.81
C ASN A 234 0.48 -3.57 9.90
N PRO A 235 0.91 -2.31 9.67
CA PRO A 235 0.20 -1.37 8.80
C PRO A 235 -0.10 -1.90 7.39
N MET A 236 0.79 -2.71 6.82
CA MET A 236 0.59 -3.32 5.50
C MET A 236 -0.64 -4.25 5.47
N TYR A 237 -0.99 -4.85 6.60
CA TYR A 237 -2.07 -5.82 6.76
C TYR A 237 -3.27 -5.28 7.55
N SER A 238 -3.41 -3.96 7.65
CA SER A 238 -4.48 -3.34 8.45
C SER A 238 -5.78 -3.10 7.68
N THR A 239 -5.86 -3.53 6.42
CA THR A 239 -7.03 -3.31 5.54
C THR A 239 -8.28 -3.96 6.14
N PRO A 240 -9.39 -3.23 6.33
CA PRO A 240 -9.79 -2.03 5.57
C PRO A 240 -9.32 -0.69 6.15
N LEU A 241 -8.55 -0.68 7.25
CA LEU A 241 -7.99 0.54 7.80
C LEU A 241 -6.75 0.98 7.02
N TYR A 242 -6.68 2.28 6.70
CA TYR A 242 -5.52 2.92 6.07
C TYR A 242 -4.66 3.60 7.13
N TYR A 243 -3.35 3.68 6.94
CA TYR A 243 -2.43 4.07 8.01
C TYR A 243 -1.57 5.28 7.60
N GLU A 244 -1.45 6.30 8.44
CA GLU A 244 -0.55 7.43 8.24
C GLU A 244 0.72 7.25 9.09
N HIS A 245 1.86 7.05 8.43
CA HIS A 245 3.09 6.64 9.10
C HIS A 245 3.79 7.75 9.90
N LEU A 246 3.59 9.02 9.54
CA LEU A 246 4.19 10.15 10.25
C LEU A 246 3.51 10.42 11.60
N THR A 247 2.20 10.21 11.66
CA THR A 247 1.36 10.49 12.83
C THR A 247 0.97 9.21 13.59
N ASP A 248 1.41 8.05 13.12
CA ASP A 248 1.07 6.73 13.68
C ASP A 248 -0.45 6.54 13.87
N THR A 249 -1.23 6.94 12.85
CA THR A 249 -2.68 7.04 12.95
C THR A 249 -3.39 6.15 11.92
N TYR A 250 -4.44 5.46 12.35
CA TYR A 250 -5.30 4.67 11.47
C TYR A 250 -6.54 5.45 11.03
N TYR A 251 -7.03 5.11 9.84
CA TYR A 251 -8.14 5.78 9.17
C TYR A 251 -9.14 4.75 8.63
N LEU A 252 -10.42 5.00 8.88
CA LEU A 252 -11.51 4.19 8.34
C LEU A 252 -12.03 4.80 7.03
N PRO A 253 -12.17 4.04 5.94
CA PRO A 253 -12.81 4.55 4.72
C PRO A 253 -14.27 4.88 4.97
N LEU A 254 -14.66 6.07 4.52
CA LEU A 254 -16.04 6.53 4.51
C LEU A 254 -16.62 6.19 3.15
N THR A 255 -16.92 4.91 2.96
CA THR A 255 -17.40 4.41 1.67
C THR A 255 -18.72 5.09 1.30
N THR A 256 -18.70 5.83 0.20
CA THR A 256 -19.87 6.18 -0.58
C THR A 256 -20.15 5.01 -1.52
N GLU A 257 -21.40 4.54 -1.59
CA GLU A 257 -21.92 3.47 -2.48
C GLU A 257 -21.96 2.03 -1.94
N PRO A 258 -23.02 1.68 -1.18
CA PRO A 258 -23.38 0.29 -0.83
C PRO A 258 -23.71 -0.60 -2.05
N ARG A 259 -23.99 -0.01 -3.21
CA ARG A 259 -24.58 -0.69 -4.39
C ARG A 259 -23.55 -1.30 -5.35
N ASN A 260 -22.26 -1.00 -5.19
CA ASN A 260 -21.19 -1.53 -6.05
C ASN A 260 -19.89 -1.68 -5.25
N SER A 261 -19.86 -2.66 -4.35
CA SER A 261 -18.73 -2.94 -3.47
C SER A 261 -17.53 -3.49 -4.27
N LYS A 262 -16.72 -2.60 -4.84
CA LYS A 262 -15.38 -2.96 -5.31
C LYS A 262 -14.56 -3.54 -4.14
N PRO A 263 -13.61 -4.46 -4.40
CA PRO A 263 -12.79 -5.00 -3.34
C PRO A 263 -11.96 -3.90 -2.67
N VAL A 264 -11.89 -3.94 -1.33
CA VAL A 264 -11.06 -3.02 -0.54
C VAL A 264 -9.61 -3.47 -0.65
N LEU A 265 -8.82 -2.70 -1.40
CA LEU A 265 -7.41 -2.99 -1.61
C LEU A 265 -6.56 -2.52 -0.42
N PRO A 266 -5.57 -3.33 -0.01
CA PRO A 266 -4.45 -2.89 0.80
C PRO A 266 -3.72 -1.71 0.19
N GLU A 267 -3.27 -0.80 1.06
CA GLU A 267 -2.72 0.48 0.62
C GLU A 267 -1.49 0.32 -0.28
N LEU A 268 -0.66 -0.68 -0.01
CA LEU A 268 0.50 -0.97 -0.84
C LEU A 268 0.12 -1.33 -2.30
N LEU A 269 -1.01 -2.02 -2.50
CA LEU A 269 -1.56 -2.27 -3.83
C LEU A 269 -2.15 -1.00 -4.46
N VAL A 270 -2.78 -0.13 -3.66
CA VAL A 270 -3.24 1.19 -4.11
C VAL A 270 -2.08 2.04 -4.64
N HIS A 271 -0.95 2.07 -3.93
CA HIS A 271 0.27 2.73 -4.39
C HIS A 271 0.76 2.17 -5.72
N TYR A 272 0.80 0.85 -5.88
CA TYR A 272 1.21 0.21 -7.14
C TYR A 272 0.31 0.64 -8.31
N LEU A 273 -1.01 0.64 -8.11
CA LEU A 273 -1.99 1.03 -9.14
C LEU A 273 -1.82 2.48 -9.60
N LEU A 274 -1.68 3.40 -8.66
CA LEU A 274 -1.48 4.82 -8.94
C LEU A 274 -0.13 5.07 -9.63
N LEU A 275 0.95 4.47 -9.11
CA LEU A 275 2.30 4.60 -9.69
C LEU A 275 2.37 3.98 -11.08
N TYR A 276 1.69 2.86 -11.32
CA TYR A 276 1.60 2.29 -12.66
C TYR A 276 1.00 3.30 -13.65
N ASN A 277 -0.16 3.89 -13.34
CA ASN A 277 -0.80 4.82 -14.27
C ASN A 277 0.07 6.07 -14.49
N LEU A 278 0.63 6.66 -13.42
CA LEU A 278 1.53 7.81 -13.52
C LEU A 278 2.79 7.50 -14.32
N SER A 279 3.38 6.31 -14.17
CA SER A 279 4.53 5.90 -14.97
C SER A 279 4.17 5.83 -16.46
N MET A 280 3.00 5.27 -16.80
CA MET A 280 2.54 5.19 -18.18
C MET A 280 2.33 6.59 -18.78
N ILE A 281 1.70 7.51 -18.04
CA ILE A 281 1.45 8.87 -18.50
C ILE A 281 2.76 9.63 -18.70
N SER A 282 3.66 9.60 -17.70
CA SER A 282 4.93 10.32 -17.78
C SER A 282 5.84 9.87 -18.93
N ARG A 283 5.65 8.64 -19.43
CA ARG A 283 6.42 8.08 -20.54
C ARG A 283 5.76 8.24 -21.91
N TYR A 284 4.44 8.00 -21.99
CA TYR A 284 3.75 7.85 -23.28
C TYR A 284 2.84 9.02 -23.63
N GLU A 285 2.43 9.84 -22.66
CA GLU A 285 1.57 11.02 -22.85
C GLU A 285 2.39 12.29 -22.58
N THR A 286 3.50 12.45 -23.29
CA THR A 286 4.52 13.49 -23.02
C THR A 286 3.95 14.89 -23.05
N ASP A 287 3.11 15.21 -24.04
CA ASP A 287 2.57 16.55 -24.21
C ASP A 287 1.71 16.95 -23.00
N TRP A 288 0.75 16.09 -22.64
CA TRP A 288 -0.09 16.31 -21.45
C TRP A 288 0.75 16.36 -20.17
N TRP A 289 1.74 15.48 -20.03
CA TRP A 289 2.59 15.44 -18.85
C TRP A 289 3.38 16.74 -18.70
N TYR A 290 4.05 17.23 -19.75
CA TYR A 290 4.81 18.48 -19.66
C TYR A 290 3.91 19.71 -19.57
N ASP A 291 2.73 19.70 -20.17
CA ASP A 291 1.72 20.75 -19.98
C ASP A 291 1.26 20.80 -18.52
N LEU A 292 1.03 19.65 -17.87
CA LEU A 292 0.71 19.59 -16.44
C LEU A 292 1.82 20.23 -15.60
N LEU A 293 3.09 19.97 -15.93
CA LEU A 293 4.25 20.51 -15.21
C LEU A 293 4.49 22.00 -15.46
N GLY A 294 4.09 22.51 -16.62
CA GLY A 294 4.36 23.90 -17.04
C GLY A 294 3.21 24.86 -16.80
N SER A 295 1.96 24.41 -16.96
CA SER A 295 0.77 25.28 -16.95
C SER A 295 0.15 25.48 -15.57
N TYR A 296 0.36 24.54 -14.65
CA TYR A 296 -0.25 24.51 -13.30
C TYR A 296 -1.79 24.70 -13.28
N GLY A 297 -2.46 24.50 -14.41
CA GLY A 297 -3.89 24.81 -14.58
C GLY A 297 -4.84 23.68 -14.17
N SER A 298 -4.33 22.48 -13.86
CA SER A 298 -5.14 21.30 -13.49
C SER A 298 -5.09 21.02 -11.98
N GLU A 299 -6.22 20.58 -11.42
CA GLU A 299 -6.29 20.02 -10.06
C GLU A 299 -5.45 18.74 -9.90
N ASP A 300 -5.04 18.09 -10.99
CA ASP A 300 -4.22 16.88 -10.95
C ASP A 300 -2.83 17.12 -10.31
N TYR A 301 -2.23 18.30 -10.56
CA TYR A 301 -0.82 18.54 -10.19
C TYR A 301 -0.57 18.44 -8.68
N PRO A 302 -1.33 19.13 -7.79
CA PRO A 302 -1.14 19.02 -6.34
C PRO A 302 -1.27 17.58 -5.82
N PHE A 303 -2.24 16.83 -6.35
CA PHE A 303 -2.48 15.44 -5.97
C PHE A 303 -1.30 14.55 -6.36
N ILE A 304 -0.82 14.66 -7.60
CA ILE A 304 0.31 13.87 -8.10
C ILE A 304 1.59 14.24 -7.32
N TYR A 305 1.85 15.54 -7.13
CA TYR A 305 3.02 16.01 -6.43
C TYR A 305 3.13 15.45 -5.01
N GLN A 306 2.04 15.52 -4.24
CA GLN A 306 2.05 15.00 -2.88
C GLN A 306 2.06 13.48 -2.86
N PHE A 307 1.30 12.82 -3.74
CA PHE A 307 1.27 11.36 -3.82
C PHE A 307 2.64 10.73 -4.10
N LEU A 308 3.44 11.30 -5.02
CA LEU A 308 4.79 10.80 -5.30
C LEU A 308 5.70 10.92 -4.07
N ASN A 309 5.64 12.06 -3.36
CA ASN A 309 6.40 12.28 -2.13
C ASN A 309 6.00 11.29 -1.02
N ILE A 310 4.70 11.04 -0.84
CA ILE A 310 4.18 10.08 0.14
C ILE A 310 4.65 8.67 -0.23
N SER A 311 4.47 8.27 -1.49
CA SER A 311 4.89 6.95 -2.00
C SER A 311 6.37 6.67 -1.80
N ALA A 312 7.22 7.68 -2.06
CA ALA A 312 8.66 7.59 -1.88
C ALA A 312 9.11 7.24 -0.46
N GLN A 313 8.30 7.60 0.55
CA GLN A 313 8.61 7.35 1.96
C GLN A 313 7.89 6.10 2.48
N LYS A 314 6.62 5.96 2.12
CA LYS A 314 5.71 4.99 2.71
C LYS A 314 5.88 3.58 2.17
N ILE A 315 6.21 3.44 0.88
CA ILE A 315 6.45 2.11 0.30
C ILE A 315 7.66 1.44 0.94
N PRO A 316 8.87 2.07 1.03
CA PRO A 316 9.98 1.48 1.76
C PRO A 316 9.63 1.11 3.20
N TYR A 317 8.85 1.96 3.89
CA TYR A 317 8.38 1.67 5.25
C TYR A 317 7.53 0.40 5.31
N TYR A 318 6.55 0.22 4.43
CA TYR A 318 5.74 -1.00 4.37
C TYR A 318 6.58 -2.24 4.05
N ILE A 319 7.53 -2.13 3.11
CA ILE A 319 8.43 -3.24 2.77
C ILE A 319 9.32 -3.61 3.96
N SER A 320 9.83 -2.61 4.69
CA SER A 320 10.61 -2.86 5.90
C SER A 320 9.77 -3.48 7.00
N ALA A 321 8.54 -3.02 7.22
CA ALA A 321 7.62 -3.63 8.18
C ALA A 321 7.35 -5.10 7.82
N PHE A 322 7.13 -5.42 6.55
CA PHE A 322 6.95 -6.79 6.07
C PHE A 322 8.18 -7.68 6.33
N LEU A 323 9.34 -7.29 5.79
CA LEU A 323 10.56 -8.11 5.85
C LEU A 323 11.08 -8.28 7.28
N LEU A 324 10.89 -7.28 8.14
CA LEU A 324 11.34 -7.34 9.53
C LEU A 324 10.35 -8.08 10.45
N THR A 325 9.06 -8.17 10.10
CA THR A 325 8.07 -8.93 10.90
C THR A 325 8.31 -10.43 10.82
N GLU A 326 8.64 -10.96 9.64
CA GLU A 326 9.02 -12.37 9.47
C GLU A 326 10.36 -12.70 10.14
N SER A 327 11.11 -11.64 10.45
CA SER A 327 12.35 -11.68 11.18
C SER A 327 12.06 -11.50 12.69
N ASN A 328 11.73 -12.58 13.40
CA ASN A 328 11.92 -12.61 14.86
C ASN A 328 13.43 -12.57 15.20
N LEU A 329 14.17 -11.59 14.67
CA LEU A 329 15.63 -11.45 14.74
C LEU A 329 16.11 -10.85 16.06
N PHE A 330 15.21 -10.29 16.88
CA PHE A 330 15.57 -9.61 18.13
C PHE A 330 15.10 -10.31 19.42
N HIS A 331 14.42 -11.45 19.29
CA HIS A 331 14.17 -12.35 20.42
C HIS A 331 14.90 -13.67 20.18
N GLY A 332 16.23 -13.60 20.36
CA GLY A 332 16.97 -14.75 20.83
C GLY A 332 16.47 -15.11 22.23
N LYS A 333 16.32 -16.41 22.48
CA LYS A 333 16.19 -16.97 23.82
C LYS A 333 17.29 -16.45 24.75
#